data_AF-A0AAJ0DZ40-F1
#
_entry.id   AF-A0AAJ0DZ40-F1
#
_cell.length_a   1.000
_cell.length_b   1.000
_cell.length_c   1.000
_cell.angle_alpha   90.00
_cell.angle_beta   90.00
_cell.angle_gamma   90.00
#
_symmetry.space_group_name_H-M   'P 1'
#
loop_
_entity.id
_entity.type
_entity.pdbx_description
1 polymer ?
#
loop_
_entity_poly.entity_id
_entity_poly.type
_entity_poly.pdbx_seq_one_letter_code
_entity_poly.pdbx_strand_id
1 'polypeptide(L)'
;MAVRTAEVAAPAVTTAPTGTPVPVATVALTTTFTPPAECTENHLTMLVGALEKIWINEPVPLPNSTLSSCHPTQWVNGYSSALSASSSIAPFMSPLVCPSGYSTESSTWSSGYIACCASGFTFAAPAKTADADRPAYGGTCYSNFDLSQTATVTVYNPEELSTTIAWVATTTPAQAYAHPIDGIAADYTPGASTSGSSGSTKTNSAGVAVETDENAAPRLGGNSRAAFIVGFLLASVMMW
;
A
#
# COMPACT_ATOMS: atom_id res chain seq x y z
N MET A 1 42.79 46.47 -29.98
CA MET A 1 42.03 45.96 -28.83
C MET A 1 40.64 45.58 -29.32
N ALA A 2 40.33 44.29 -29.37
CA ALA A 2 38.98 43.78 -29.57
C ALA A 2 38.84 42.56 -28.65
N VAL A 3 38.00 42.70 -27.62
CA VAL A 3 37.72 41.64 -26.63
C VAL A 3 36.70 40.69 -27.25
N ARG A 4 37.03 39.39 -27.33
CA ARG A 4 36.07 38.34 -27.69
C ARG A 4 35.53 37.73 -26.40
N THR A 5 34.27 38.00 -26.10
CA THR A 5 33.51 37.36 -25.03
C THR A 5 33.20 35.92 -25.43
N ALA A 6 33.60 34.95 -24.60
CA ALA A 6 33.19 33.56 -24.77
C ALA A 6 31.82 33.36 -24.10
N GLU A 7 30.82 32.96 -24.88
CA GLU A 7 29.49 32.61 -24.40
C GLU A 7 29.53 31.20 -23.79
N VAL A 8 29.33 31.10 -22.47
CA VAL A 8 29.25 29.82 -21.77
C VAL A 8 27.86 29.25 -21.99
N ALA A 9 27.75 28.21 -22.82
CA ALA A 9 26.51 27.49 -23.03
C ALA A 9 26.03 26.84 -21.72
N ALA A 10 24.79 27.10 -21.33
CA ALA A 10 24.15 26.50 -20.15
C ALA A 10 24.00 24.97 -20.34
N PRO A 11 24.14 24.16 -19.27
CA PRO A 11 23.96 22.73 -19.36
C PRO A 11 22.51 22.39 -19.72
N ALA A 12 22.34 21.51 -20.70
CA ALA A 12 21.05 20.98 -21.08
C ALA A 12 20.39 20.25 -19.90
N VAL A 13 19.16 20.65 -19.57
CA VAL A 13 18.33 19.94 -18.60
C VAL A 13 17.88 18.62 -19.23
N THR A 14 18.56 17.54 -18.87
CA THR A 14 18.13 16.19 -19.23
C THR A 14 16.86 15.87 -18.45
N THR A 15 15.70 15.98 -19.10
CA THR A 15 14.44 15.44 -18.57
C THR A 15 14.58 13.93 -18.43
N ALA A 16 14.47 13.44 -17.21
CA ALA A 16 14.41 12.01 -16.93
C ALA A 16 13.24 11.39 -17.72
N PRO A 17 13.41 10.20 -18.34
CA PRO A 17 12.32 9.54 -19.03
C PRO A 17 11.21 9.23 -18.02
N THR A 18 10.00 9.70 -18.31
CA THR A 18 8.78 9.24 -17.66
C THR A 18 8.71 7.74 -17.89
N GLY A 19 8.99 6.95 -16.86
CA GLY A 19 8.98 5.49 -16.97
C GLY A 19 7.63 5.01 -17.48
N THR A 20 7.65 4.11 -18.47
CA THR A 20 6.44 3.43 -18.94
C THR A 20 5.76 2.78 -17.74
N PRO A 21 4.46 3.05 -17.48
CA PRO A 21 3.77 2.44 -16.35
C PRO A 21 3.81 0.92 -16.52
N VAL A 22 4.32 0.22 -15.49
CA VAL A 22 4.25 -1.23 -15.45
C VAL A 22 2.76 -1.60 -15.42
N PRO A 23 2.25 -2.40 -16.37
CA PRO A 23 0.84 -2.76 -16.39
C PRO A 23 0.51 -3.55 -15.12
N VAL A 24 -0.31 -2.96 -14.25
CA VAL A 24 -0.83 -3.64 -13.07
C VAL A 24 -2.04 -4.46 -13.49
N ALA A 25 -2.06 -5.75 -13.13
CA ALA A 25 -3.24 -6.59 -13.33
C ALA A 25 -4.45 -6.02 -12.57
N THR A 26 -5.57 -5.86 -13.28
CA THR A 26 -6.88 -5.60 -12.65
C THR A 26 -7.59 -6.93 -12.49
N VAL A 27 -7.99 -7.27 -11.28
CA VAL A 27 -8.62 -8.56 -10.96
C VAL A 27 -9.86 -8.33 -10.09
N ALA A 28 -10.89 -9.16 -10.23
CA ALA A 28 -12.10 -9.05 -9.41
C ALA A 28 -12.02 -9.91 -8.15
N LEU A 29 -12.44 -9.37 -7.01
CA LEU A 29 -12.71 -10.10 -5.77
C LEU A 29 -14.14 -9.77 -5.32
N THR A 30 -15.11 -10.50 -5.88
CA THR A 30 -16.55 -10.27 -5.68
C THR A 30 -17.12 -10.96 -4.45
N THR A 31 -16.37 -11.85 -3.82
CA THR A 31 -16.79 -12.60 -2.63
C THR A 31 -15.78 -12.40 -1.50
N THR A 32 -16.27 -12.46 -0.26
CA THR A 32 -15.40 -12.41 0.92
C THR A 32 -14.53 -13.67 0.96
N PHE A 33 -13.23 -13.49 0.76
CA PHE A 33 -12.24 -14.54 1.03
C PHE A 33 -12.12 -14.72 2.55
N THR A 34 -12.15 -15.97 3.03
CA THR A 34 -11.90 -16.28 4.44
C THR A 34 -10.58 -17.05 4.53
N PRO A 35 -9.51 -16.44 5.05
CA PRO A 35 -8.25 -17.14 5.21
C PRO A 35 -8.39 -18.29 6.22
N PRO A 36 -7.65 -19.39 6.06
CA PRO A 36 -7.53 -20.43 7.07
C PRO A 36 -7.02 -19.87 8.41
N ALA A 37 -7.35 -20.54 9.51
CA ALA A 37 -7.00 -20.06 10.86
C ALA A 37 -5.49 -19.88 11.06
N GLU A 38 -4.67 -20.73 10.45
CA GLU A 38 -3.20 -20.61 10.48
C GLU A 38 -2.71 -19.23 10.02
N CYS A 39 -3.36 -18.62 9.03
CA CYS A 39 -3.01 -17.29 8.53
C CYS A 39 -3.29 -16.16 9.52
N THR A 40 -4.02 -16.44 10.60
CA THR A 40 -4.29 -15.50 11.71
C THR A 40 -3.30 -15.65 12.87
N GLU A 41 -2.45 -16.68 12.86
CA GLU A 41 -1.43 -16.91 13.90
C GLU A 41 -0.20 -15.98 13.77
N ASN A 42 -0.28 -14.95 12.92
CA ASN A 42 0.82 -14.05 12.59
C ASN A 42 2.07 -14.81 12.12
N HIS A 43 1.98 -15.51 10.98
CA HIS A 43 3.18 -16.05 10.34
C HIS A 43 4.05 -14.89 9.83
N LEU A 44 4.91 -14.42 10.71
CA LEU A 44 5.84 -13.34 10.44
C LEU A 44 7.00 -13.88 9.62
N THR A 45 7.30 -13.15 8.55
CA THR A 45 8.26 -13.52 7.54
C THR A 45 9.32 -12.44 7.44
N MET A 46 10.59 -12.81 7.43
CA MET A 46 11.70 -11.90 7.20
C MET A 46 12.48 -12.35 5.97
N LEU A 47 12.64 -11.44 5.00
CA LEU A 47 13.32 -11.70 3.74
C LEU A 47 14.80 -11.32 3.83
N VAL A 48 15.72 -12.22 3.47
CA VAL A 48 17.15 -11.88 3.33
C VAL A 48 17.33 -10.89 2.18
N GLY A 49 17.98 -9.76 2.48
CA GLY A 49 18.05 -8.58 1.60
C GLY A 49 17.15 -7.43 2.04
N ALA A 50 16.16 -7.72 2.89
CA ALA A 50 15.30 -6.73 3.52
C ALA A 50 15.03 -7.10 4.99
N LEU A 51 16.11 -7.39 5.71
CA LEU A 51 16.09 -7.79 7.13
C LEU A 51 15.47 -6.72 8.06
N GLU A 52 15.23 -5.52 7.55
CA GLU A 52 14.59 -4.42 8.27
C GLU A 52 13.05 -4.51 8.28
N LYS A 53 12.45 -5.43 7.52
CA LYS A 53 10.99 -5.58 7.46
C LYS A 53 10.55 -6.99 7.80
N ILE A 54 9.62 -7.06 8.76
CA ILE A 54 8.91 -8.26 9.14
C ILE A 54 7.52 -8.19 8.52
N TRP A 55 7.19 -9.14 7.67
CA TRP A 55 5.93 -9.18 6.92
C TRP A 55 5.02 -10.27 7.45
N ILE A 56 3.74 -9.95 7.69
CA ILE A 56 2.74 -10.98 7.95
C ILE A 56 2.33 -11.64 6.64
N ASN A 57 2.38 -12.97 6.60
CA ASN A 57 1.94 -13.78 5.47
C ASN A 57 2.53 -13.27 4.13
N GLU A 58 3.85 -13.04 4.03
CA GLU A 58 4.46 -12.59 2.77
C GLU A 58 4.11 -13.60 1.65
N PRO A 59 3.40 -13.17 0.59
CA PRO A 59 2.88 -14.09 -0.42
C PRO A 59 3.98 -14.81 -1.18
N VAL A 60 5.14 -14.18 -1.38
CA VAL A 60 6.28 -14.77 -2.05
C VAL A 60 7.49 -14.62 -1.12
N PRO A 61 7.69 -15.56 -0.17
CA PRO A 61 8.75 -15.44 0.83
C PRO A 61 10.15 -15.80 0.28
N LEU A 62 10.23 -16.57 -0.81
CA LEU A 62 11.45 -16.83 -1.56
C LEU A 62 11.14 -16.95 -3.06
N PRO A 63 12.14 -16.87 -3.97
CA PRO A 63 11.92 -17.01 -5.40
C PRO A 63 11.21 -18.32 -5.73
N ASN A 64 10.26 -18.28 -6.67
CA ASN A 64 9.49 -19.44 -7.13
C ASN A 64 8.64 -20.14 -6.05
N SER A 65 8.44 -19.51 -4.89
CA SER A 65 7.47 -19.95 -3.89
C SER A 65 6.27 -19.01 -3.85
N THR A 66 5.10 -19.54 -3.52
CA THR A 66 3.92 -18.70 -3.30
C THR A 66 3.05 -19.29 -2.21
N LEU A 67 2.89 -18.55 -1.11
CA LEU A 67 1.99 -18.87 -0.01
C LEU A 67 0.59 -18.36 -0.32
N SER A 68 -0.13 -19.12 -1.15
CA SER A 68 -1.44 -18.71 -1.66
C SER A 68 -2.59 -18.95 -0.66
N SER A 69 -2.41 -19.76 0.38
CA SER A 69 -3.48 -20.11 1.31
C SER A 69 -3.97 -18.93 2.16
N CYS A 70 -3.11 -17.93 2.41
CA CYS A 70 -3.43 -16.78 3.24
C CYS A 70 -3.99 -15.58 2.48
N HIS A 71 -4.10 -15.68 1.16
CA HIS A 71 -4.52 -14.60 0.29
C HIS A 71 -5.57 -15.07 -0.71
N PRO A 72 -6.45 -14.18 -1.19
CA PRO A 72 -7.35 -14.54 -2.29
C PRO A 72 -6.53 -14.97 -3.52
N THR A 73 -6.87 -16.11 -4.14
CA THR A 73 -6.13 -16.62 -5.31
C THR A 73 -6.07 -15.61 -6.46
N GLN A 74 -7.14 -14.83 -6.64
CA GLN A 74 -7.21 -13.73 -7.59
C GLN A 74 -6.14 -12.67 -7.34
N TRP A 75 -5.89 -12.36 -6.06
CA TRP A 75 -4.87 -11.40 -5.65
C TRP A 75 -3.48 -11.97 -5.89
N VAL A 76 -3.24 -13.21 -5.48
CA VAL A 76 -1.95 -13.89 -5.64
C VAL A 76 -1.55 -13.99 -7.12
N ASN A 77 -2.51 -14.27 -8.01
CA ASN A 77 -2.24 -14.39 -9.45
C ASN A 77 -1.79 -13.08 -10.10
N GLY A 78 -2.18 -11.94 -9.55
CA GLY A 78 -1.76 -10.61 -10.02
C GLY A 78 -0.60 -10.02 -9.22
N TYR A 79 -0.12 -10.72 -8.19
CA TYR A 79 0.96 -10.27 -7.32
C TYR A 79 2.33 -10.59 -7.94
N SER A 80 3.26 -9.65 -7.86
CA SER A 80 4.66 -9.91 -8.13
C SER A 80 5.55 -9.28 -7.06
N SER A 81 6.58 -10.01 -6.63
CA SER A 81 7.50 -9.57 -5.59
C SER A 81 8.85 -9.17 -6.17
N ALA A 82 9.47 -8.17 -5.54
CA ALA A 82 10.87 -7.80 -5.66
C ALA A 82 11.52 -8.05 -4.30
N LEU A 83 11.86 -9.31 -4.03
CA LEU A 83 12.41 -9.82 -2.78
C LEU A 83 13.61 -9.01 -2.26
N SER A 84 14.50 -8.60 -3.16
CA SER A 84 15.69 -7.80 -2.84
C SER A 84 15.40 -6.38 -2.37
N ALA A 85 14.20 -5.86 -2.65
CA ALA A 85 13.78 -4.50 -2.29
C ALA A 85 12.69 -4.47 -1.20
N SER A 86 12.23 -5.64 -0.72
CA SER A 86 11.01 -5.73 0.10
C SER A 86 9.84 -4.97 -0.53
N SER A 87 9.80 -4.98 -1.86
CA SER A 87 8.81 -4.27 -2.66
C SER A 87 7.97 -5.29 -3.39
N SER A 88 6.72 -4.95 -3.63
CA SER A 88 5.81 -5.78 -4.39
C SER A 88 4.97 -4.91 -5.31
N ILE A 89 4.43 -5.54 -6.35
CA ILE A 89 3.39 -4.97 -7.20
C ILE A 89 2.15 -5.78 -6.89
N ALA A 90 1.28 -5.23 -6.04
CA ALA A 90 -0.03 -5.78 -5.73
C ALA A 90 -1.02 -5.45 -6.86
N PRO A 91 -1.90 -6.39 -7.25
CA PRO A 91 -2.90 -6.13 -8.26
C PRO A 91 -3.94 -5.13 -7.79
N PHE A 92 -4.58 -4.48 -8.74
CA PHE A 92 -5.73 -3.61 -8.48
C PHE A 92 -7.01 -4.44 -8.45
N MET A 93 -7.79 -4.35 -7.37
CA MET A 93 -9.01 -5.13 -7.22
C MET A 93 -10.26 -4.35 -7.65
N SER A 94 -10.97 -4.80 -8.67
CA SER A 94 -12.20 -4.12 -9.09
C SER A 94 -13.19 -5.09 -9.73
N PRO A 95 -14.34 -5.37 -9.10
CA PRO A 95 -14.73 -4.93 -7.75
C PRO A 95 -13.92 -5.59 -6.63
N LEU A 96 -13.89 -4.97 -5.45
CA LEU A 96 -13.19 -5.41 -4.24
C LEU A 96 -14.16 -5.57 -3.07
N VAL A 97 -14.21 -6.78 -2.51
CA VAL A 97 -14.72 -7.07 -1.17
C VAL A 97 -13.52 -7.39 -0.27
N CYS A 98 -13.36 -6.68 0.85
CA CYS A 98 -12.28 -6.98 1.79
C CYS A 98 -12.39 -8.42 2.32
N PRO A 99 -11.28 -9.14 2.48
CA PRO A 99 -11.30 -10.45 3.12
C PRO A 99 -11.87 -10.44 4.54
N SER A 100 -12.34 -11.59 5.01
CA SER A 100 -12.75 -11.78 6.40
C SER A 100 -11.58 -11.51 7.34
N GLY A 101 -11.85 -10.79 8.43
CA GLY A 101 -10.83 -10.35 9.38
C GLY A 101 -9.98 -9.17 8.90
N TYR A 102 -10.37 -8.48 7.81
CA TYR A 102 -9.73 -7.24 7.37
C TYR A 102 -10.64 -6.05 7.67
N SER A 103 -10.03 -4.93 8.04
CA SER A 103 -10.69 -3.62 8.16
C SER A 103 -10.60 -2.87 6.83
N THR A 104 -11.69 -2.19 6.48
CA THR A 104 -11.78 -1.36 5.28
C THR A 104 -11.36 0.07 5.60
N GLU A 105 -10.35 0.55 4.90
CA GLU A 105 -9.93 1.94 4.87
C GLU A 105 -10.58 2.60 3.64
N SER A 106 -11.68 3.31 3.89
CA SER A 106 -12.44 4.04 2.86
C SER A 106 -12.51 5.54 3.14
N SER A 107 -12.22 5.96 4.37
CA SER A 107 -12.38 7.34 4.84
C SER A 107 -11.52 8.38 4.11
N THR A 108 -10.54 7.91 3.34
CA THR A 108 -9.58 8.73 2.59
C THR A 108 -9.99 9.04 1.15
N TRP A 109 -10.98 8.35 0.56
CA TRP A 109 -11.27 8.48 -0.87
C TRP A 109 -12.77 8.53 -1.21
N SER A 110 -13.16 9.49 -2.05
CA SER A 110 -14.54 9.69 -2.49
C SER A 110 -14.91 8.93 -3.78
N SER A 111 -13.95 8.25 -4.41
CA SER A 111 -14.12 7.56 -5.71
C SER A 111 -14.66 6.13 -5.59
N GLY A 112 -15.04 5.69 -4.38
CA GLY A 112 -15.32 4.28 -4.11
C GLY A 112 -14.07 3.42 -3.94
N TYR A 113 -12.89 4.04 -4.01
CA TYR A 113 -11.63 3.36 -3.78
C TYR A 113 -11.44 3.06 -2.29
N ILE A 114 -11.00 1.84 -2.01
CA ILE A 114 -10.76 1.33 -0.65
C ILE A 114 -9.43 0.59 -0.59
N ALA A 115 -8.86 0.51 0.61
CA ALA A 115 -7.79 -0.41 0.95
C ALA A 115 -8.22 -1.31 2.11
N CYS A 116 -7.78 -2.56 2.11
CA CYS A 116 -8.08 -3.52 3.17
C CYS A 116 -6.79 -3.86 3.91
N CYS A 117 -6.81 -3.74 5.24
CA CYS A 117 -5.73 -4.18 6.13
C CYS A 117 -6.21 -5.27 7.06
N ALA A 118 -5.36 -6.25 7.40
CA ALA A 118 -5.69 -7.25 8.40
C ALA A 118 -6.06 -6.59 9.74
N SER A 119 -6.97 -7.19 10.50
CA SER A 119 -7.38 -6.66 11.81
C SER A 119 -6.16 -6.50 12.73
N GLY A 120 -6.11 -5.37 13.43
CA GLY A 120 -4.95 -4.99 14.26
C GLY A 120 -3.81 -4.29 13.49
N PHE A 121 -3.92 -4.15 12.17
CA PHE A 121 -3.01 -3.34 11.37
C PHE A 121 -3.66 -2.01 10.99
N THR A 122 -2.86 -0.95 11.01
CA THR A 122 -3.24 0.40 10.57
C THR A 122 -2.68 0.65 9.18
N PHE A 123 -3.47 1.27 8.30
CA PHE A 123 -2.97 1.67 6.99
C PHE A 123 -2.09 2.92 7.06
N ALA A 124 -0.92 2.85 6.42
CA ALA A 124 -0.09 3.99 6.09
C ALA A 124 -0.14 4.24 4.58
N ALA A 125 -0.63 5.41 4.20
CA ALA A 125 -0.62 5.86 2.80
C ALA A 125 0.83 6.00 2.28
N PRO A 126 1.06 5.78 0.97
CA PRO A 126 2.37 6.00 0.37
C PRO A 126 2.81 7.46 0.56
N ALA A 127 4.08 7.69 0.90
CA ALA A 127 4.63 9.04 1.02
C ALA A 127 4.60 9.84 -0.29
N LYS A 128 4.58 9.13 -1.42
CA LYS A 128 4.40 9.67 -2.76
C LYS A 128 3.46 8.76 -3.54
N THR A 129 2.37 9.33 -4.01
CA THR A 129 1.44 8.65 -4.92
C THR A 129 2.16 8.30 -6.21
N ALA A 130 2.31 7.00 -6.49
CA ALA A 130 2.91 6.51 -7.73
C ALA A 130 1.89 6.46 -8.87
N ASP A 131 0.62 6.25 -8.54
CA ASP A 131 -0.51 6.17 -9.45
C ASP A 131 -1.69 6.95 -8.86
N ALA A 132 -2.14 8.00 -9.57
CA ALA A 132 -3.21 8.87 -9.10
C ALA A 132 -4.57 8.17 -9.00
N ASP A 133 -4.78 7.13 -9.82
CA ASP A 133 -6.01 6.34 -9.82
C ASP A 133 -5.97 5.23 -8.75
N ARG A 134 -4.79 4.97 -8.18
CA ARG A 134 -4.59 4.04 -7.06
C ARG A 134 -3.88 4.71 -5.88
N PRO A 135 -4.59 5.57 -5.14
CA PRO A 135 -3.97 6.38 -4.10
C PRO A 135 -3.45 5.59 -2.88
N ALA A 136 -3.84 4.32 -2.70
CA ALA A 136 -3.23 3.43 -1.70
C ALA A 136 -2.06 2.59 -2.26
N TYR A 137 -1.81 2.62 -3.57
CA TYR A 137 -0.74 1.84 -4.18
C TYR A 137 0.64 2.30 -3.70
N GLY A 138 1.43 1.34 -3.21
CA GLY A 138 2.70 1.60 -2.52
C GLY A 138 2.55 1.98 -1.04
N GLY A 139 1.31 2.00 -0.51
CA GLY A 139 1.05 2.08 0.92
C GLY A 139 1.40 0.77 1.63
N THR A 140 1.28 0.77 2.96
CA THR A 140 1.60 -0.40 3.77
C THR A 140 0.68 -0.47 4.99
N CYS A 141 0.15 -1.65 5.30
CA CYS A 141 -0.50 -1.89 6.58
C CYS A 141 0.57 -2.21 7.62
N TYR A 142 0.49 -1.66 8.83
CA TYR A 142 1.47 -1.93 9.87
C TYR A 142 0.84 -2.17 11.24
N SER A 143 1.49 -2.98 12.07
CA SER A 143 1.20 -3.10 13.50
C SER A 143 2.50 -2.89 14.28
N ASN A 144 2.40 -2.31 15.47
CA ASN A 144 3.57 -2.05 16.31
C ASN A 144 3.82 -3.23 17.25
N PHE A 145 5.10 -3.52 17.48
CA PHE A 145 5.55 -4.35 18.59
C PHE A 145 5.86 -3.47 19.79
N ASP A 146 5.53 -3.96 20.98
CA ASP A 146 5.99 -3.37 22.23
C ASP A 146 7.50 -3.63 22.42
N LEU A 147 8.18 -2.74 23.15
CA LEU A 147 9.59 -2.95 23.50
C LEU A 147 9.75 -4.28 24.23
N SER A 148 10.76 -5.06 23.83
CA SER A 148 11.04 -6.40 24.35
C SER A 148 9.95 -7.45 24.10
N GLN A 149 8.96 -7.17 23.24
CA GLN A 149 8.03 -8.18 22.77
C GLN A 149 8.77 -9.22 21.93
N THR A 150 8.54 -10.50 22.25
CA THR A 150 9.05 -11.62 21.45
C THR A 150 7.99 -12.06 20.44
N ALA A 151 8.42 -12.31 19.21
CA ALA A 151 7.59 -12.86 18.15
C ALA A 151 8.32 -13.99 17.43
N THR A 152 7.57 -15.00 16.98
CA THR A 152 8.11 -16.09 16.16
C THR A 152 8.20 -15.60 14.72
N VAL A 153 9.40 -15.58 14.15
CA VAL A 153 9.66 -15.10 12.79
C VAL A 153 10.35 -16.18 11.98
N THR A 154 9.78 -16.51 10.83
CA THR A 154 10.41 -17.37 9.83
C THR A 154 11.29 -16.50 8.93
N VAL A 155 12.58 -16.80 8.94
CA VAL A 155 13.59 -16.10 8.14
C VAL A 155 13.85 -16.92 6.88
N TYR A 156 13.71 -16.29 5.73
CA TYR A 156 13.96 -16.89 4.42
C TYR A 156 15.23 -16.31 3.81
N ASN A 157 16.09 -17.19 3.28
CA ASN A 157 17.15 -16.77 2.40
C ASN A 157 16.64 -16.76 0.93
N PRO A 158 17.41 -16.24 -0.05
CA PRO A 158 16.96 -16.19 -1.44
C PRO A 158 16.78 -17.57 -2.13
N GLU A 159 17.09 -18.68 -1.47
CA GLU A 159 17.06 -20.03 -2.06
C GLU A 159 16.12 -20.99 -1.31
N GLU A 160 15.96 -20.82 -0.01
CA GLU A 160 15.24 -21.72 0.89
C GLU A 160 14.78 -21.04 2.19
N LEU A 161 13.97 -21.76 2.96
CA LEU A 161 13.74 -21.41 4.37
C LEU A 161 15.08 -21.48 5.10
N SER A 162 15.49 -20.36 5.70
CA SER A 162 16.74 -20.33 6.45
C SER A 162 16.53 -20.90 7.85
N THR A 163 15.57 -20.37 8.61
CA THR A 163 15.30 -20.80 9.98
C THR A 163 14.03 -20.14 10.54
N THR A 164 13.53 -20.61 11.69
CA THR A 164 12.53 -19.89 12.50
C THR A 164 13.18 -19.47 13.81
N ILE A 165 13.05 -18.18 14.16
CA ILE A 165 13.67 -17.59 15.34
C ILE A 165 12.64 -16.98 16.28
N ALA A 166 12.98 -16.91 17.56
CA ALA A 166 12.35 -16.00 18.51
C ALA A 166 13.01 -14.62 18.32
N TRP A 167 12.35 -13.74 17.56
CA TRP A 167 12.79 -12.38 17.36
C TRP A 167 12.28 -11.49 18.49
N VAL A 168 13.12 -10.58 18.98
CA VAL A 168 12.77 -9.66 20.07
C VAL A 168 12.82 -8.23 19.56
N ALA A 169 11.75 -7.48 19.79
CA ALA A 169 11.71 -6.05 19.52
C ALA A 169 12.68 -5.30 20.43
N THR A 170 13.83 -4.89 19.89
CA THR A 170 14.87 -4.17 20.66
C THR A 170 14.74 -2.65 20.60
N THR A 171 13.82 -2.13 19.78
CA THR A 171 13.55 -0.71 19.56
C THR A 171 12.05 -0.42 19.59
N THR A 172 11.68 0.86 19.71
CA THR A 172 10.29 1.29 19.62
C THR A 172 10.18 2.55 18.76
N PRO A 173 9.34 2.56 17.71
CA PRO A 173 8.49 1.45 17.27
C PRO A 173 9.28 0.43 16.42
N ALA A 174 9.18 -0.84 16.78
CA ALA A 174 9.42 -1.92 15.83
C ALA A 174 8.06 -2.37 15.26
N GLN A 175 8.01 -2.85 14.02
CA GLN A 175 6.74 -3.02 13.32
C GLN A 175 6.69 -4.32 12.51
N ALA A 176 5.49 -4.90 12.42
CA ALA A 176 5.14 -5.86 11.38
C ALA A 176 4.39 -5.13 10.27
N TYR A 177 4.60 -5.57 9.03
CA TYR A 177 4.03 -4.99 7.83
C TYR A 177 3.14 -5.99 7.10
N ALA A 178 2.14 -5.50 6.38
CA ALA A 178 1.31 -6.29 5.48
C ALA A 178 1.05 -5.51 4.19
N HIS A 179 0.89 -6.23 3.09
CA HIS A 179 0.47 -5.63 1.83
C HIS A 179 -1.01 -5.25 1.92
N PRO A 180 -1.39 -3.97 1.68
CA PRO A 180 -2.79 -3.63 1.54
C PRO A 180 -3.37 -4.31 0.29
N ILE A 181 -4.64 -4.72 0.38
CA ILE A 181 -5.43 -5.09 -0.80
C ILE A 181 -6.25 -3.87 -1.19
N ASP A 182 -5.96 -3.25 -2.32
CA ASP A 182 -6.59 -2.01 -2.75
C ASP A 182 -7.42 -2.17 -4.03
N GLY A 183 -8.42 -1.30 -4.19
CA GLY A 183 -9.40 -1.50 -5.24
C GLY A 183 -10.62 -0.60 -5.19
N ILE A 184 -11.58 -0.81 -6.10
CA ILE A 184 -12.91 -0.18 -6.04
C ILE A 184 -13.86 -1.09 -5.27
N ALA A 185 -14.49 -0.58 -4.23
CA ALA A 185 -15.42 -1.33 -3.41
C ALA A 185 -16.56 -1.93 -4.24
N ALA A 186 -16.90 -3.19 -3.99
CA ALA A 186 -17.93 -3.90 -4.73
C ALA A 186 -19.34 -3.30 -4.56
N ASP A 187 -19.58 -2.63 -3.43
CA ASP A 187 -20.82 -1.93 -3.09
C ASP A 187 -20.81 -0.45 -3.49
N TYR A 188 -19.73 0.04 -4.08
CA TYR A 188 -19.67 1.41 -4.55
C TYR A 188 -20.63 1.64 -5.71
N THR A 189 -21.60 2.53 -5.48
CA THR A 189 -22.43 3.09 -6.53
C THR A 189 -21.95 4.51 -6.76
N PRO A 190 -21.39 4.85 -7.94
CA PRO A 190 -21.08 6.23 -8.26
C PRO A 190 -22.33 7.07 -8.05
N GLY A 191 -22.21 8.17 -7.30
CA GLY A 191 -23.29 9.13 -7.19
C GLY A 191 -23.72 9.49 -8.61
N ALA A 192 -25.03 9.44 -8.88
CA ALA A 192 -25.53 9.87 -10.17
C ALA A 192 -25.00 11.28 -10.40
N SER A 193 -24.07 11.45 -11.34
CA SER A 193 -23.79 12.75 -11.90
C SER A 193 -25.18 13.28 -12.26
N THR A 194 -25.61 14.37 -11.63
CA THR A 194 -26.68 15.17 -12.18
C THR A 194 -26.13 15.73 -13.48
N SER A 195 -26.09 14.88 -14.51
CA SER A 195 -26.08 15.27 -15.89
C SER A 195 -27.39 16.01 -16.04
N GLY A 196 -27.36 17.31 -15.71
CA GLY A 196 -28.39 18.23 -16.10
C GLY A 196 -28.50 18.08 -17.59
N SER A 197 -29.52 17.33 -18.01
CA SER A 197 -29.86 17.14 -19.41
C SER A 197 -30.10 18.54 -19.92
N SER A 198 -29.10 19.12 -20.60
CA SER A 198 -29.22 20.38 -21.30
C SER A 198 -30.04 20.09 -22.56
N GLY A 199 -31.30 19.74 -22.34
CA GLY A 199 -32.35 19.82 -23.32
C GLY A 199 -32.48 21.30 -23.67
N SER A 200 -31.87 21.68 -24.78
CA SER A 200 -32.05 23.01 -25.36
C SER A 200 -33.52 23.16 -25.72
N THR A 201 -34.29 23.81 -24.85
CA THR A 201 -35.59 24.36 -25.23
C THR A 201 -35.57 25.81 -24.80
N LYS A 202 -35.41 26.69 -25.80
CA LYS A 202 -35.56 28.13 -25.65
C LYS A 202 -36.98 28.41 -25.16
N THR A 203 -37.11 29.04 -24.00
CA THR A 203 -38.22 29.95 -23.72
C THR A 203 -37.76 30.96 -22.68
N ASN A 204 -37.93 32.23 -23.02
CA ASN A 204 -37.46 33.38 -22.28
C ASN A 204 -38.24 33.61 -20.97
N SER A 205 -37.50 34.15 -19.99
CA SER A 205 -37.91 35.10 -18.95
C SER A 205 -38.94 34.66 -17.90
N ALA A 206 -38.48 34.46 -16.67
CA ALA A 206 -38.35 35.50 -15.63
C ALA A 206 -38.41 34.86 -14.23
N GLY A 207 -37.47 35.20 -13.33
CA GLY A 207 -37.69 34.95 -11.89
C GLY A 207 -36.45 34.72 -11.03
N VAL A 208 -35.89 35.83 -10.54
CA VAL A 208 -35.29 36.03 -9.21
C VAL A 208 -34.07 35.17 -8.80
N ALA A 209 -32.91 35.82 -8.81
CA ALA A 209 -31.72 35.42 -8.08
C ALA A 209 -31.92 35.61 -6.57
N VAL A 210 -31.54 34.62 -5.78
CA VAL A 210 -31.25 34.77 -4.35
C VAL A 210 -29.85 34.25 -4.13
N GLU A 211 -28.93 35.18 -3.91
CA GLU A 211 -27.64 34.91 -3.28
C GLU A 211 -27.85 34.57 -1.79
N THR A 212 -27.09 33.61 -1.29
CA THR A 212 -26.62 33.66 0.10
C THR A 212 -25.26 32.98 0.17
N ASP A 213 -24.21 33.79 0.13
CA ASP A 213 -22.93 33.50 0.77
C ASP A 213 -23.14 33.49 2.30
N GLU A 214 -22.57 32.51 3.02
CA GLU A 214 -21.60 32.79 4.10
C GLU A 214 -21.10 31.52 4.83
N ASN A 215 -19.78 31.33 4.73
CA ASN A 215 -18.80 31.26 5.83
C ASN A 215 -18.50 29.98 6.66
N ALA A 216 -17.18 29.84 6.86
CA ALA A 216 -16.44 29.39 8.04
C ALA A 216 -16.02 27.91 8.24
N ALA A 217 -14.90 27.55 7.58
CA ALA A 217 -13.58 27.19 8.17
C ALA A 217 -13.43 25.93 9.11
N PRO A 218 -12.24 25.61 9.66
CA PRO A 218 -11.26 24.65 9.10
C PRO A 218 -10.80 23.54 10.09
N ARG A 219 -10.22 22.42 9.62
CA ARG A 219 -9.43 21.46 10.43
C ARG A 219 -8.40 20.76 9.53
N LEU A 220 -7.14 21.18 9.47
CA LEU A 220 -5.98 20.72 10.27
C LEU A 220 -5.86 19.19 10.49
N GLY A 221 -4.80 18.63 9.88
CA GLY A 221 -3.79 17.87 10.63
C GLY A 221 -3.70 16.36 10.39
N GLY A 222 -2.53 15.87 9.99
CA GLY A 222 -2.18 14.45 10.16
C GLY A 222 -1.20 13.84 9.16
N ASN A 223 -0.06 14.46 8.88
CA ASN A 223 1.02 13.83 8.12
C ASN A 223 1.88 12.93 9.04
N SER A 224 1.47 11.67 9.21
CA SER A 224 2.23 10.66 9.94
C SER A 224 3.42 10.17 9.10
N ARG A 225 4.63 10.52 9.54
CA ARG A 225 5.90 10.05 8.96
C ARG A 225 6.25 8.70 9.59
N ALA A 226 6.23 7.62 8.81
CA ALA A 226 6.82 6.35 9.22
C ALA A 226 8.35 6.49 9.26
N ALA A 227 8.97 6.15 10.40
CA ALA A 227 10.42 6.16 10.59
C ALA A 227 10.98 4.74 10.39
N PHE A 228 12.01 4.62 9.55
CA PHE A 228 12.76 3.37 9.34
C PHE A 228 13.87 3.27 10.39
N ILE A 229 13.87 2.24 11.27
CA ILE A 229 14.98 1.99 12.20
C ILE A 229 15.23 0.48 12.40
N VAL A 230 16.52 0.14 12.29
CA VAL A 230 17.19 -1.16 12.28
C VAL A 230 17.09 -1.93 13.61
N GLY A 231 16.86 -3.25 13.54
CA GLY A 231 17.10 -4.20 14.65
C GLY A 231 18.27 -5.14 14.31
N PHE A 232 19.17 -5.38 15.28
CA PHE A 232 20.31 -6.31 15.11
C PHE A 232 19.94 -7.74 15.53
N LEU A 233 20.35 -8.72 14.72
CA LEU A 233 20.29 -10.16 15.02
C LEU A 233 21.32 -10.53 16.09
N LEU A 234 20.87 -11.05 17.25
CA LEU A 234 21.73 -11.74 18.19
C LEU A 234 21.63 -13.25 17.92
N ALA A 235 22.53 -13.77 17.08
CA ALA A 235 22.73 -15.21 16.97
C ALA A 235 23.56 -15.71 18.16
N SER A 236 22.92 -16.35 19.14
CA SER A 236 23.63 -17.09 20.17
C SER A 236 24.13 -18.41 19.58
N VAL A 237 25.44 -18.48 19.31
CA VAL A 237 26.15 -19.74 19.05
C VAL A 237 26.21 -20.52 20.37
N MET A 238 25.38 -21.56 20.52
CA MET A 238 25.64 -22.60 21.51
C MET A 238 26.44 -23.71 20.83
N MET A 239 27.73 -23.71 21.12
CA MET A 239 28.68 -24.74 20.74
C MET A 239 28.76 -25.74 21.90
N TRP A 240 28.32 -26.97 21.68
CA TRP A 240 28.69 -28.14 22.48
C TRP A 240 29.20 -29.22 21.52
#